data_AF-A0A286UAT2-F1
#
_entry.id   AF-A0A286UAT2-F1
#
_cell.length_a   1.000
_cell.length_b   1.000
_cell.length_c   1.000
_cell.angle_alpha   90.00
_cell.angle_beta   90.00
_cell.angle_gamma   90.00
#
_symmetry.space_group_name_H-M   'P 1'
#
loop_
_entity.id
_entity.type
_entity.pdbx_description
1 polymer ?
#
loop_
_entity_poly.entity_id
_entity_poly.type
_entity_poly.pdbx_seq_one_letter_code
_entity_poly.pdbx_strand_id
1 'polypeptide(L)'
;MTSYLSYSNFEEFKRDIYLTRLENYVELTTLDSEISLMYNILYHTSYISAYIIILLADFALQLKLYALYQKSKRVLIFLITLSITIILITDSEEKFATRSAIYPPYYDKILIPKLIEEGIMLVLALHVGIKNMRQNREISNSLFNLLVKDSISYFVVVFSLCLSTQLLCSLADPVFFQITGPISLAIGSTLSQYLLINIRIQASKKERIESEVSLEGIQFQSRPEFNEDIHGASFDSIHLTMDTAD
;
A
#
# COMPACT_ATOMS: atom_id res chain seq x y z
N MET A 1 -82.10 3.04 -35.94
CA MET A 1 -81.61 3.89 -34.82
C MET A 1 -80.72 3.13 -33.83
N THR A 2 -80.54 1.81 -33.97
CA THR A 2 -79.72 0.95 -33.07
C THR A 2 -78.24 0.81 -33.46
N SER A 3 -77.81 1.33 -34.62
CA SER A 3 -76.43 1.19 -35.11
C SER A 3 -75.43 2.20 -34.52
N TYR A 4 -75.89 3.31 -33.92
CA TYR A 4 -75.00 4.33 -33.35
C TYR A 4 -74.45 3.97 -31.96
N LEU A 5 -75.15 3.11 -31.19
CA LEU A 5 -74.70 2.70 -29.85
C LEU A 5 -73.50 1.74 -29.89
N SER A 6 -73.39 0.92 -30.94
CA SER A 6 -72.27 -0.03 -31.07
C SER A 6 -70.93 0.63 -31.39
N TYR A 7 -70.94 1.82 -32.00
CA TYR A 7 -69.71 2.53 -32.36
C TYR A 7 -69.07 3.21 -31.15
N SER A 8 -69.88 3.73 -30.22
CA SER A 8 -69.40 4.39 -29.00
C SER A 8 -68.58 3.44 -28.11
N ASN A 9 -69.07 2.21 -27.90
CA ASN A 9 -68.40 1.23 -27.03
C ASN A 9 -67.06 0.74 -27.60
N PHE A 10 -66.90 0.73 -28.92
CA PHE A 10 -65.66 0.29 -29.56
C PHE A 10 -64.54 1.33 -29.43
N GLU A 11 -64.87 2.62 -29.52
CA GLU A 11 -63.90 3.69 -29.32
C GLU A 11 -63.50 3.85 -27.85
N GLU A 12 -64.41 3.55 -26.91
CA GLU A 12 -64.10 3.47 -25.48
C GLU A 12 -63.14 2.30 -25.18
N PHE A 13 -63.42 1.10 -25.70
CA PHE A 13 -62.53 -0.07 -25.56
C PHE A 13 -61.12 0.15 -26.13
N LYS A 14 -60.99 0.80 -27.30
CA LYS A 14 -59.68 1.17 -27.85
C LYS A 14 -58.93 2.12 -26.92
N ARG A 15 -59.62 3.13 -26.39
CA ARG A 15 -59.02 4.13 -25.49
C ARG A 15 -58.43 3.45 -24.27
N ASP A 16 -59.16 2.51 -23.67
CA ASP A 16 -58.69 1.78 -22.49
C ASP A 16 -57.41 0.98 -22.79
N ILE A 17 -57.35 0.28 -23.92
CA ILE A 17 -56.14 -0.44 -24.34
C ILE A 17 -54.95 0.50 -24.54
N TYR A 18 -55.15 1.67 -25.15
CA TYR A 18 -54.08 2.65 -25.33
C TYR A 18 -53.60 3.23 -24.01
N LEU A 19 -54.51 3.52 -23.08
CA LEU A 19 -54.16 4.04 -21.75
C LEU A 19 -53.36 3.02 -20.95
N THR A 20 -53.77 1.75 -20.90
CA THR A 20 -53.01 0.70 -20.21
C THR A 20 -51.61 0.51 -20.81
N ARG A 21 -51.48 0.58 -22.15
CA ARG A 21 -50.15 0.51 -22.79
C ARG A 21 -49.29 1.71 -22.43
N LEU A 22 -49.86 2.92 -22.41
CA LEU A 22 -49.15 4.14 -22.05
C LEU A 22 -48.64 4.09 -20.60
N GLU A 23 -49.49 3.65 -19.67
CA GLU A 23 -49.14 3.47 -18.26
C GLU A 23 -47.97 2.49 -18.09
N ASN A 24 -48.01 1.34 -18.75
CA ASN A 24 -46.91 0.36 -18.74
C ASN A 24 -45.60 0.91 -19.32
N TYR A 25 -45.65 1.74 -20.39
CA TYR A 25 -44.44 2.37 -20.93
C TYR A 25 -43.84 3.39 -19.97
N VAL A 26 -44.68 4.18 -19.29
CA VAL A 26 -44.22 5.14 -18.27
C VAL A 26 -43.54 4.39 -17.13
N GLU A 27 -44.17 3.34 -16.59
CA GLU A 27 -43.58 2.51 -15.53
C GLU A 27 -42.23 1.90 -15.95
N LEU A 28 -42.12 1.40 -17.18
CA LEU A 28 -40.87 0.83 -17.70
C LEU A 28 -39.77 1.88 -17.79
N THR A 29 -40.07 3.08 -18.30
CA THR A 29 -39.08 4.17 -18.38
C THR A 29 -38.64 4.67 -17.00
N THR A 30 -39.55 4.69 -16.02
CA THR A 30 -39.19 5.02 -14.64
C THR A 30 -38.27 3.97 -14.04
N LEU A 31 -38.57 2.67 -14.24
CA LEU A 31 -37.74 1.58 -13.76
C LEU A 31 -36.34 1.59 -14.39
N ASP A 32 -36.23 1.80 -15.69
CA ASP A 32 -34.94 1.91 -16.39
C ASP A 32 -34.10 3.07 -15.84
N SER A 33 -34.74 4.21 -15.53
CA SER A 33 -34.05 5.36 -14.94
C SER A 33 -33.55 5.09 -13.52
N GLU A 34 -34.33 4.38 -12.70
CA GLU A 34 -33.95 3.99 -11.34
C GLU A 34 -32.82 2.95 -11.34
N ILE A 35 -32.89 1.95 -12.22
CA ILE A 35 -31.84 0.94 -12.37
C ILE A 35 -30.53 1.61 -12.82
N SER A 36 -30.60 2.53 -13.79
CA SER A 36 -29.45 3.30 -14.27
C SER A 36 -28.84 4.17 -13.15
N LEU A 37 -29.68 4.84 -12.35
CA LEU A 37 -29.23 5.61 -11.20
C LEU A 37 -28.53 4.73 -10.16
N MET A 38 -29.13 3.59 -9.80
CA MET A 38 -28.56 2.66 -8.83
C MET A 38 -27.22 2.10 -9.31
N TYR A 39 -27.11 1.76 -10.59
CA TYR A 39 -25.86 1.31 -11.20
C TYR A 39 -24.77 2.38 -11.13
N ASN A 40 -25.10 3.64 -11.46
CA ASN A 40 -24.15 4.76 -11.37
C ASN A 40 -23.70 5.02 -9.92
N ILE A 41 -24.61 4.97 -8.94
CA ILE A 41 -24.26 5.14 -7.52
C ILE A 41 -23.34 4.00 -7.05
N LEU A 42 -23.65 2.76 -7.41
CA LEU A 42 -22.85 1.60 -7.04
C LEU A 42 -21.45 1.66 -7.67
N TYR A 43 -21.38 2.01 -8.95
CA TYR A 43 -20.12 2.18 -9.68
C TYR A 43 -19.26 3.28 -9.05
N HIS A 44 -19.85 4.45 -8.80
CA HIS A 44 -19.15 5.59 -8.19
C HIS A 44 -18.68 5.29 -6.76
N THR A 45 -19.51 4.60 -5.96
CA THR A 45 -19.14 4.20 -4.59
C THR A 45 -18.02 3.16 -4.59
N SER A 46 -18.09 2.18 -5.50
CA SER A 46 -17.03 1.19 -5.68
C SER A 46 -15.72 1.86 -6.11
N TYR A 47 -15.80 2.88 -6.97
CA TYR A 47 -14.66 3.64 -7.43
C TYR A 47 -13.99 4.43 -6.31
N ILE A 48 -14.77 5.23 -5.57
CA ILE A 48 -14.26 6.01 -4.43
C ILE A 48 -13.63 5.09 -3.38
N SER A 49 -14.27 3.96 -3.07
CA SER A 49 -13.74 3.04 -2.06
C SER A 49 -12.41 2.42 -2.48
N ALA A 50 -12.28 1.99 -3.74
CA ALA A 50 -11.01 1.50 -4.27
C ALA A 50 -9.92 2.57 -4.21
N TYR A 51 -10.25 3.82 -4.57
CA TYR A 51 -9.31 4.94 -4.50
C TYR A 51 -8.84 5.23 -3.07
N ILE A 52 -9.75 5.22 -2.09
CA ILE A 52 -9.40 5.39 -0.67
C ILE A 52 -8.46 4.27 -0.20
N ILE A 53 -8.70 3.02 -0.60
CA ILE A 53 -7.84 1.88 -0.23
C ILE A 53 -6.43 2.06 -0.80
N ILE A 54 -6.32 2.51 -2.04
CA ILE A 54 -5.02 2.80 -2.68
C ILE A 54 -4.30 3.91 -1.91
N LEU A 55 -4.97 5.04 -1.65
CA LEU A 55 -4.38 6.13 -0.87
C LEU A 55 -3.91 5.69 0.53
N LEU A 56 -4.68 4.82 1.18
CA LEU A 56 -4.31 4.31 2.50
C LEU A 56 -3.08 3.39 2.44
N ALA A 57 -2.97 2.56 1.39
CA ALA A 57 -1.80 1.73 1.15
C ALA A 57 -0.55 2.59 0.89
N ASP A 58 -0.69 3.66 0.11
CA ASP A 58 0.38 4.59 -0.22
C ASP A 58 0.87 5.35 1.00
N PHE A 59 -0.07 5.83 1.81
CA PHE A 59 0.25 6.47 3.08
C PHE A 59 1.02 5.51 4.01
N ALA A 60 0.63 4.24 4.08
CA ALA A 60 1.35 3.24 4.86
C ALA A 60 2.77 3.00 4.32
N LEU A 61 2.99 3.06 3.01
CA LEU A 61 4.31 2.97 2.39
C LEU A 61 5.19 4.18 2.72
N GLN A 62 4.63 5.37 2.66
CA GLN A 62 5.34 6.61 3.01
C GLN A 62 5.74 6.64 4.48
N LEU A 63 4.88 6.17 5.38
CA LEU A 63 5.20 6.05 6.80
C LEU A 63 6.38 5.10 7.04
N LYS A 64 6.44 3.98 6.30
CA LYS A 64 7.58 3.04 6.38
C LYS A 64 8.87 3.68 5.87
N LEU A 65 8.82 4.35 4.72
CA LEU A 65 9.98 5.04 4.17
C LEU A 65 10.46 6.17 5.11
N TYR A 66 9.53 6.87 5.75
CA TYR A 66 9.81 7.87 6.77
C TYR A 66 10.50 7.27 8.01
N ALA A 67 10.04 6.11 8.48
CA ALA A 67 10.69 5.39 9.57
C ALA A 67 12.12 4.96 9.17
N LEU A 68 12.31 4.53 7.93
CA LEU A 68 13.61 4.14 7.37
C LEU A 68 14.60 5.32 7.33
N TYR A 69 14.11 6.52 7.02
CA TYR A 69 14.89 7.76 6.99
C TYR A 69 15.13 8.38 8.37
N GLN A 70 15.10 7.58 9.44
CA GLN A 70 15.31 8.01 10.82
C GLN A 70 14.40 9.18 11.22
N LYS A 71 13.15 9.19 10.73
CA LYS A 71 12.15 10.24 11.02
C LYS A 71 12.54 11.64 10.51
N SER A 72 13.28 11.73 9.40
CA SER A 72 13.59 13.00 8.76
C SER A 72 12.32 13.69 8.23
N LYS A 73 11.93 14.82 8.85
CA LYS A 73 10.75 15.62 8.44
C LYS A 73 10.81 16.09 6.99
N ARG A 74 12.01 16.31 6.44
CA ARG A 74 12.20 16.79 5.07
C ARG A 74 11.69 15.78 4.03
N VAL A 75 11.97 14.49 4.25
CA VAL A 75 11.54 13.42 3.34
C VAL A 75 10.03 13.25 3.42
N LEU A 76 9.44 13.33 4.61
CA LEU A 76 7.99 13.25 4.77
C LEU A 76 7.26 14.39 4.04
N ILE A 77 7.73 15.63 4.19
CA ILE A 77 7.14 16.78 3.50
C ILE A 77 7.23 16.57 1.99
N PHE A 78 8.40 16.14 1.48
CA PHE A 78 8.58 15.85 0.07
C PHE A 78 7.59 14.79 -0.46
N LEU A 79 7.41 13.68 0.26
CA LEU A 79 6.47 12.62 -0.13
C LEU A 79 5.02 13.10 -0.12
N ILE A 80 4.60 13.83 0.92
CA ILE A 80 3.25 14.40 1.00
C ILE A 80 3.01 15.37 -0.16
N THR A 81 3.98 16.25 -0.46
CA THR A 81 3.84 17.18 -1.59
C THR A 81 3.77 16.45 -2.92
N LEU A 82 4.51 15.34 -3.08
CA LEU A 82 4.49 14.52 -4.28
C LEU A 82 3.11 13.88 -4.47
N SER A 83 2.53 13.27 -3.44
CA SER A 83 1.21 12.65 -3.56
C SER A 83 0.09 13.67 -3.80
N ILE A 84 0.12 14.83 -3.12
CA ILE A 84 -0.84 15.91 -3.40
C ILE A 84 -0.72 16.36 -4.87
N THR A 85 0.49 16.49 -5.39
CA THR A 85 0.72 16.87 -6.79
C THR A 85 0.13 15.84 -7.76
N ILE A 86 0.31 14.54 -7.48
CA ILE A 86 -0.27 13.45 -8.29
C ILE A 86 -1.80 13.49 -8.25
N ILE A 87 -2.39 13.69 -7.07
CA ILE A 87 -3.85 13.80 -6.90
C ILE A 87 -4.39 14.98 -7.70
N LEU A 88 -3.74 16.15 -7.63
CA LEU A 88 -4.15 17.35 -8.36
C LEU A 88 -4.04 17.18 -9.89
N ILE A 89 -2.99 16.52 -10.37
CA ILE A 89 -2.83 16.20 -11.79
C ILE A 89 -3.98 15.28 -12.24
N THR A 90 -4.31 14.27 -11.42
CA THR A 90 -5.37 13.30 -11.73
C THR A 90 -6.77 13.94 -11.75
N ASP A 91 -7.06 14.85 -10.82
CA ASP A 91 -8.36 15.55 -10.71
C ASP A 91 -8.59 16.56 -11.85
N SER A 92 -7.52 17.20 -12.33
CA SER A 92 -7.63 18.29 -13.31
C SER A 92 -8.21 17.87 -14.67
N GLU A 93 -8.23 16.58 -14.98
CA GLU A 93 -8.58 16.06 -16.30
C GLU A 93 -10.01 15.50 -16.45
N GLU A 94 -10.76 15.33 -15.36
CA GLU A 94 -12.17 14.86 -15.44
C GLU A 94 -13.06 15.77 -16.29
N LYS A 95 -12.67 17.04 -16.47
CA LYS A 95 -13.41 18.01 -17.27
C LYS A 95 -13.31 17.78 -18.80
N PHE A 96 -12.39 16.94 -19.27
CA PHE A 96 -12.15 16.74 -20.72
C PHE A 96 -12.75 15.44 -21.29
N ALA A 97 -13.37 14.59 -20.48
CA ALA A 97 -13.79 13.24 -20.87
C ALA A 97 -15.09 13.15 -21.71
N THR A 98 -15.78 14.25 -21.99
CA THR A 98 -17.10 14.23 -22.68
C THR A 98 -17.08 13.86 -24.17
N ARG A 99 -15.93 13.52 -24.79
CA ARG A 99 -15.86 13.41 -26.27
C ARG A 99 -15.20 12.17 -26.89
N SER A 100 -14.78 11.16 -26.13
CA SER A 100 -14.08 10.00 -26.70
C SER A 100 -14.63 8.68 -26.16
N ALA A 101 -15.60 8.10 -26.87
CA ALA A 101 -16.37 6.92 -26.43
C ALA A 101 -15.74 5.56 -26.79
N ILE A 102 -14.49 5.49 -27.27
CA ILE A 102 -13.98 4.26 -27.90
C ILE A 102 -12.81 3.60 -27.16
N TYR A 103 -12.10 4.32 -26.28
CA TYR A 103 -11.13 3.73 -25.36
C TYR A 103 -11.08 4.60 -24.12
N PRO A 104 -11.20 4.07 -22.89
CA PRO A 104 -11.02 4.88 -21.70
C PRO A 104 -9.52 5.24 -21.63
N PRO A 105 -9.12 6.50 -21.93
CA PRO A 105 -7.72 6.95 -21.86
C PRO A 105 -7.30 7.20 -20.40
N TYR A 106 -7.96 6.50 -19.46
CA TYR A 106 -7.91 6.73 -18.03
C TYR A 106 -6.75 5.95 -17.39
N TYR A 107 -6.46 4.76 -17.91
CA TYR A 107 -5.46 3.86 -17.35
C TYR A 107 -4.05 4.43 -17.47
N ASP A 108 -3.65 4.90 -18.65
CA ASP A 108 -2.30 5.48 -18.83
C ASP A 108 -2.07 6.68 -17.92
N LYS A 109 -3.10 7.48 -17.70
CA LYS A 109 -2.97 8.74 -16.97
C LYS A 109 -2.90 8.58 -15.46
N ILE A 110 -3.49 7.52 -14.90
CA ILE A 110 -3.41 7.23 -13.47
C ILE A 110 -2.22 6.33 -13.15
N LEU A 111 -1.98 5.32 -13.99
CA LEU A 111 -0.92 4.36 -13.73
C LEU A 111 0.48 4.94 -13.93
N ILE A 112 0.68 5.87 -14.88
CA ILE A 112 2.00 6.48 -15.09
C ILE A 112 2.45 7.30 -13.87
N PRO A 113 1.69 8.28 -13.35
CA PRO A 113 2.05 9.00 -12.13
C PRO A 113 2.26 8.06 -10.94
N LYS A 114 1.41 7.04 -10.82
CA LYS A 114 1.52 6.03 -9.77
C LYS A 114 2.83 5.24 -9.86
N LEU A 115 3.21 4.81 -11.06
CA LEU A 115 4.47 4.08 -11.29
C LEU A 115 5.69 4.97 -11.00
N ILE A 116 5.61 6.27 -11.34
CA ILE A 116 6.65 7.25 -11.01
C ILE A 116 6.79 7.39 -9.49
N GLU A 117 5.68 7.49 -8.75
CA GLU A 117 5.70 7.56 -7.29
C GLU A 117 6.35 6.33 -6.66
N GLU A 118 5.92 5.12 -7.07
CA GLU A 118 6.51 3.86 -6.62
C GLU A 118 7.99 3.76 -6.98
N GLY A 119 8.38 4.22 -8.17
CA GLY A 119 9.77 4.26 -8.62
C GLY A 119 10.62 5.19 -7.74
N ILE A 120 10.13 6.38 -7.40
CA ILE A 120 10.81 7.32 -6.50
C ILE A 120 10.95 6.69 -5.11
N MET A 121 9.90 6.07 -4.57
CA MET A 121 9.95 5.40 -3.28
C MET A 121 10.96 4.24 -3.27
N LEU A 122 10.99 3.42 -4.34
CA LEU A 122 11.95 2.34 -4.51
C LEU A 122 13.39 2.86 -4.54
N VAL A 123 13.66 3.91 -5.32
CA VAL A 123 15.00 4.51 -5.42
C VAL A 123 15.44 5.07 -4.06
N LEU A 124 14.55 5.76 -3.34
CA LEU A 124 14.84 6.28 -1.99
C LEU A 124 15.12 5.14 -1.00
N ALA A 125 14.30 4.09 -1.01
CA ALA A 125 14.49 2.93 -0.15
C ALA A 125 15.82 2.21 -0.43
N LEU A 126 16.14 2.03 -1.72
CA LEU A 126 17.38 1.40 -2.15
C LEU A 126 18.60 2.26 -1.77
N HIS A 127 18.52 3.57 -1.99
CA HIS A 127 19.58 4.50 -1.62
C HIS A 127 19.87 4.47 -0.11
N VAL A 128 18.83 4.47 0.74
CA VAL A 128 18.99 4.31 2.19
C VAL A 128 19.56 2.95 2.54
N GLY A 129 19.07 1.89 1.87
CA GLY A 129 19.60 0.54 2.01
C GLY A 129 21.10 0.45 1.80
N ILE A 130 21.55 0.94 0.65
CA ILE A 130 22.96 0.92 0.25
C ILE A 130 23.78 1.80 1.19
N LYS A 131 23.31 3.01 1.51
CA LYS A 131 24.01 3.91 2.45
C LYS A 131 24.18 3.23 3.81
N ASN A 132 23.13 2.61 4.31
CA ASN A 132 23.13 1.90 5.58
C ASN A 132 24.09 0.70 5.55
N MET A 133 24.07 -0.12 4.48
CA MET A 133 25.02 -1.23 4.31
C MET A 133 26.48 -0.77 4.26
N ARG A 134 26.77 0.38 3.66
CA ARG A 134 28.12 0.93 3.58
C ARG A 134 28.61 1.48 4.92
N GLN A 135 27.70 2.07 5.71
CA GLN A 135 28.04 2.75 6.96
C GLN A 135 28.02 1.82 8.19
N ASN A 136 27.20 0.76 8.19
CA ASN A 136 27.06 -0.19 9.31
C ASN A 136 28.04 -1.37 9.24
N ARG A 137 29.34 -1.12 9.02
CA ARG A 137 30.36 -2.17 9.22
C ARG A 137 30.63 -2.44 10.71
N GLU A 138 30.22 -1.52 11.60
CA GLU A 138 30.36 -1.63 13.07
C GLU A 138 29.06 -2.09 13.76
N ILE A 139 28.91 -3.41 13.87
CA ILE A 139 28.27 -4.25 14.92
C ILE A 139 26.85 -3.93 15.45
N SER A 140 26.36 -2.70 15.48
CA SER A 140 25.24 -2.32 16.37
C SER A 140 23.82 -2.41 15.80
N ASN A 141 23.58 -2.85 14.56
CA ASN A 141 22.24 -2.72 13.96
C ASN A 141 21.80 -3.86 13.03
N SER A 142 22.07 -5.11 13.39
CA SER A 142 21.58 -6.29 12.63
C SER A 142 20.05 -6.28 12.44
N LEU A 143 19.29 -5.84 13.45
CA LEU A 143 17.84 -5.70 13.39
C LEU A 143 17.38 -4.62 12.40
N PHE A 144 17.97 -3.44 12.46
CA PHE A 144 17.62 -2.36 11.53
C PHE A 144 17.99 -2.75 10.10
N ASN A 145 19.14 -3.39 9.88
CA ASN A 145 19.54 -3.90 8.57
C ASN A 145 18.57 -4.96 8.03
N LEU A 146 18.04 -5.82 8.90
CA LEU A 146 17.03 -6.81 8.51
C LEU A 146 15.70 -6.13 8.13
N LEU A 147 15.25 -5.16 8.91
CA LEU A 147 14.04 -4.38 8.62
C LEU A 147 14.17 -3.57 7.32
N VAL A 148 15.34 -2.96 7.10
CA VAL A 148 15.67 -2.24 5.85
C VAL A 148 15.63 -3.18 4.66
N LYS A 149 16.25 -4.36 4.77
CA LYS A 149 16.26 -5.38 3.72
C LYS A 149 14.85 -5.87 3.39
N ASP A 150 14.04 -6.16 4.40
CA ASP A 150 12.64 -6.59 4.22
C ASP A 150 11.82 -5.49 3.53
N SER A 151 12.05 -4.23 3.90
CA SER A 151 11.39 -3.08 3.28
C SER A 151 11.79 -2.89 1.83
N ILE A 152 13.09 -3.02 1.49
CA ILE A 152 13.56 -2.92 0.10
C ILE A 152 12.98 -4.04 -0.75
N SER A 153 12.99 -5.28 -0.24
CA SER A 153 12.38 -6.42 -0.92
C SER A 153 10.89 -6.16 -1.19
N TYR A 154 10.18 -5.56 -0.23
CA TYR A 154 8.80 -5.16 -0.40
C TYR A 154 8.64 -4.15 -1.54
N PHE A 155 9.42 -3.07 -1.56
CA PHE A 155 9.35 -2.05 -2.61
C PHE A 155 9.66 -2.63 -3.99
N VAL A 156 10.63 -3.55 -4.09
CA VAL A 156 10.95 -4.22 -5.36
C VAL A 156 9.77 -5.05 -5.86
N VAL A 157 9.13 -5.82 -4.97
CA VAL A 157 7.96 -6.65 -5.34
C VAL A 157 6.78 -5.78 -5.76
N VAL A 158 6.46 -4.74 -5.00
CA VAL A 158 5.35 -3.82 -5.34
C VAL A 158 5.61 -3.10 -6.64
N PHE A 159 6.81 -2.53 -6.82
CA PHE A 159 7.17 -1.87 -8.07
C PHE A 159 7.11 -2.83 -9.27
N SER A 160 7.60 -4.07 -9.11
CA SER A 160 7.54 -5.09 -10.16
C SER A 160 6.10 -5.48 -10.50
N LEU A 161 5.23 -5.55 -9.50
CA LEU A 161 3.81 -5.82 -9.70
C LEU A 161 3.13 -4.65 -10.44
N CYS A 162 3.37 -3.41 -10.01
CA CYS A 162 2.85 -2.22 -10.68
C CYS A 162 3.35 -2.14 -12.13
N LEU A 163 4.62 -2.42 -12.37
CA LEU A 163 5.21 -2.44 -13.71
C LEU A 163 4.63 -3.57 -14.57
N SER A 164 4.42 -4.75 -14.00
CA SER A 164 3.80 -5.88 -14.70
C SER A 164 2.35 -5.60 -15.04
N THR A 165 1.60 -5.00 -14.11
CA THR A 165 0.23 -4.52 -14.33
C THR A 165 0.21 -3.48 -15.46
N GLN A 166 1.12 -2.49 -15.44
CA GLN A 166 1.20 -1.50 -16.50
C GLN A 166 1.55 -2.12 -17.85
N LEU A 167 2.50 -3.05 -17.87
CA LEU A 167 2.91 -3.75 -19.08
C LEU A 167 1.76 -4.60 -19.64
N LEU A 168 1.07 -5.34 -18.77
CA LEU A 168 -0.10 -6.13 -19.14
C LEU A 168 -1.21 -5.21 -19.67
N CYS A 169 -1.47 -4.09 -19.01
CA CYS A 169 -2.42 -3.09 -19.46
C CYS A 169 -2.06 -2.50 -20.83
N SER A 170 -0.77 -2.32 -21.13
CA SER A 170 -0.31 -1.78 -22.41
C SER A 170 -0.34 -2.80 -23.56
N LEU A 171 -0.29 -4.10 -23.25
CA LEU A 171 -0.19 -5.19 -24.24
C LEU A 171 -1.48 -5.98 -24.42
N ALA A 172 -2.35 -6.04 -23.41
CA ALA A 172 -3.51 -6.90 -23.38
C ALA A 172 -4.79 -6.20 -23.87
N ASP A 173 -5.74 -7.03 -24.34
CA ASP A 173 -7.08 -6.59 -24.74
C ASP A 173 -7.84 -5.99 -23.53
N PRO A 174 -8.68 -4.96 -23.73
CA PRO A 174 -9.44 -4.31 -22.66
C PRO A 174 -10.26 -5.22 -21.73
N VAL A 175 -10.57 -6.45 -22.15
CA VAL A 175 -11.23 -7.45 -21.31
C VAL A 175 -10.42 -7.77 -20.03
N PHE A 176 -9.09 -7.68 -20.07
CA PHE A 176 -8.22 -8.02 -18.92
C PHE A 176 -8.16 -6.91 -17.84
N PHE A 177 -8.64 -5.70 -18.14
CA PHE A 177 -8.59 -4.58 -17.19
C PHE A 177 -9.45 -4.81 -15.94
N GLN A 178 -10.61 -5.45 -16.11
CA GLN A 178 -11.52 -5.71 -14.98
C GLN A 178 -10.93 -6.66 -13.93
N ILE A 179 -10.05 -7.56 -14.36
CA ILE A 179 -9.46 -8.59 -13.49
C ILE A 179 -8.26 -8.02 -12.71
N THR A 180 -7.55 -7.07 -13.29
CA THR A 180 -6.25 -6.60 -12.77
C THR A 180 -6.38 -5.75 -11.50
N GLY A 181 -7.47 -4.98 -11.37
CA GLY A 181 -7.74 -4.16 -10.18
C GLY A 181 -7.87 -4.98 -8.89
N PRO A 182 -8.83 -5.95 -8.82
CA PRO A 182 -9.01 -6.80 -7.65
C PRO A 182 -7.76 -7.59 -7.26
N ILE A 183 -6.99 -8.08 -8.24
CA ILE A 183 -5.74 -8.81 -7.99
C ILE A 183 -4.70 -7.90 -7.33
N SER A 184 -4.51 -6.69 -7.87
CA SER A 184 -3.55 -5.73 -7.32
C SER A 184 -3.91 -5.36 -5.88
N LEU A 185 -5.21 -5.18 -5.58
CA LEU A 185 -5.71 -4.90 -4.25
C LEU A 185 -5.51 -6.08 -3.29
N ALA A 186 -5.81 -7.31 -3.73
CA ALA A 186 -5.60 -8.51 -2.93
C ALA A 186 -4.12 -8.69 -2.59
N ILE A 187 -3.23 -8.56 -3.58
CA ILE A 187 -1.78 -8.70 -3.36
C ILE A 187 -1.26 -7.59 -2.45
N GLY A 188 -1.68 -6.34 -2.64
CA GLY A 188 -1.31 -5.22 -1.77
C GLY A 188 -1.73 -5.46 -0.31
N SER A 189 -2.94 -5.96 -0.11
CA SER A 189 -3.46 -6.34 1.22
C SER A 189 -2.65 -7.47 1.85
N THR A 190 -2.40 -8.56 1.11
CA THR A 190 -1.59 -9.69 1.59
C THR A 190 -0.18 -9.23 1.96
N LEU A 191 0.48 -8.45 1.10
CA LEU A 191 1.82 -7.92 1.36
C LEU A 191 1.84 -7.00 2.60
N SER A 192 0.80 -6.19 2.79
CA SER A 192 0.66 -5.34 3.99
C SER A 192 0.56 -6.17 5.27
N GLN A 193 -0.23 -7.24 5.25
CA GLN A 193 -0.37 -8.18 6.37
C GLN A 193 0.95 -8.90 6.69
N TYR A 194 1.65 -9.40 5.67
CA TYR A 194 2.97 -10.04 5.84
C TYR A 194 3.96 -9.11 6.54
N LEU A 195 3.93 -7.84 6.20
CA LEU A 195 4.84 -6.86 6.79
C LEU A 195 4.50 -6.59 8.27
N LEU A 196 3.21 -6.46 8.62
CA LEU A 196 2.79 -6.32 10.02
C LEU A 196 3.20 -7.53 10.86
N ILE A 197 3.07 -8.73 10.29
CA ILE A 197 3.50 -9.98 10.94
C ILE A 197 5.02 -9.96 11.14
N ASN A 198 5.80 -9.58 10.13
CA ASN A 198 7.26 -9.50 10.25
C ASN A 198 7.69 -8.51 11.34
N ILE A 199 7.06 -7.34 11.44
CA ILE A 199 7.33 -6.37 12.51
C ILE A 199 7.00 -6.98 13.88
N ARG A 200 5.86 -7.65 14.03
CA ARG A 200 5.49 -8.30 15.31
C ARG A 200 6.47 -9.39 15.71
N ILE A 201 6.89 -10.23 14.76
CA ILE A 201 7.89 -11.27 14.99
C ILE A 201 9.21 -10.63 15.42
N GLN A 202 9.67 -9.58 14.75
CA GLN A 202 10.90 -8.88 15.11
C GLN A 202 10.83 -8.21 16.49
N ALA A 203 9.70 -7.56 16.81
CA ALA A 203 9.47 -6.98 18.13
C ALA A 203 9.51 -8.05 19.24
N SER A 204 8.85 -9.21 19.02
CA SER A 204 8.87 -10.31 19.97
C SER A 204 10.25 -10.94 20.16
N LYS A 205 11.07 -11.00 19.10
CA LYS A 205 12.45 -11.50 19.18
C LYS A 205 13.34 -10.55 19.98
N LYS A 206 13.17 -9.24 19.77
CA LYS A 206 13.90 -8.22 20.50
C LYS A 206 13.63 -8.30 22.01
N GLU A 207 12.37 -8.46 22.40
CA GLU A 207 11.97 -8.59 23.81
C GLU A 207 12.61 -9.81 24.51
N ARG A 208 12.72 -10.95 23.80
CA ARG A 208 13.39 -12.15 24.35
C ARG A 208 14.88 -11.93 24.58
N ILE A 209 15.57 -11.31 23.62
CA ILE A 209 17.02 -11.04 23.75
C ILE A 209 17.28 -10.07 24.91
N GLU A 210 16.46 -9.02 25.05
CA GLU A 210 16.60 -8.07 26.17
C GLU A 210 16.32 -8.75 27.53
N SER A 211 15.39 -9.71 27.56
CA SER A 211 15.08 -10.49 28.76
C SER A 211 16.24 -11.43 29.15
N GLU A 212 16.87 -12.10 28.19
CA GLU A 212 18.03 -12.98 28.42
C GLU A 212 19.25 -12.18 28.93
N VAL A 213 19.54 -11.03 28.31
CA VAL A 213 20.65 -10.15 28.75
C VAL A 213 20.42 -9.61 30.17
N SER A 214 19.17 -9.29 30.52
CA SER A 214 18.84 -8.84 31.88
C SER A 214 19.02 -9.96 32.91
N LEU A 215 18.65 -11.19 32.57
CA LEU A 215 18.77 -12.36 33.45
C LEU A 215 20.24 -12.72 33.71
N GLU A 216 21.09 -12.63 32.69
CA GLU A 216 22.53 -12.85 32.83
C GLU A 216 23.20 -11.78 33.70
N GLY A 217 22.76 -10.51 33.60
CA GLY A 217 23.20 -9.44 34.50
C GLY A 217 22.89 -9.71 35.98
N ILE A 218 21.73 -10.31 36.28
CA ILE A 218 21.34 -10.71 37.65
C ILE A 218 22.15 -11.92 38.15
N GLN A 219 22.52 -12.83 37.24
CA GLN A 219 23.30 -14.02 37.58
C GLN A 219 24.77 -13.68 37.92
N PHE A 220 25.35 -12.66 37.31
CA PHE A 220 26.70 -12.20 37.66
C PHE A 220 26.77 -11.52 39.04
N GLN A 221 25.69 -10.89 39.50
CA GLN A 221 25.67 -10.20 40.79
C GLN A 221 25.34 -11.12 41.98
N SER A 222 24.87 -12.34 41.71
CA SER A 222 24.55 -13.35 42.73
C SER A 222 25.63 -14.41 42.90
N ARG A 223 26.79 -14.30 42.23
CA ARG A 223 27.97 -15.09 42.60
C ARG A 223 28.47 -14.53 43.94
N PRO A 224 28.30 -15.26 45.06
CA PRO A 224 28.79 -14.80 46.34
C PRO A 224 30.31 -14.69 46.19
N GLU A 225 30.89 -13.54 46.53
CA GLU A 225 32.29 -13.47 46.94
C GLU A 225 32.46 -14.46 48.09
N PHE A 226 32.77 -15.71 47.73
CA PHE A 226 33.45 -16.60 48.65
C PHE A 226 34.79 -15.92 48.90
N ASN A 227 34.84 -15.19 50.02
CA ASN A 227 36.06 -14.84 50.74
C ASN A 227 36.84 -16.14 50.95
N GLU A 228 37.64 -16.51 49.97
CA GLU A 228 38.79 -17.38 50.16
C GLU A 228 39.93 -16.45 50.59
N ASP A 229 39.80 -15.97 51.83
CA ASP A 229 40.97 -15.83 52.69
C ASP A 229 41.71 -17.16 52.58
N ILE A 230 42.95 -17.14 52.06
CA ILE A 230 44.12 -17.78 52.68
C ILE A 230 45.32 -17.78 51.70
N HIS A 231 46.41 -17.25 52.24
CA HIS A 231 47.83 -17.41 51.91
C HIS A 231 48.49 -16.57 50.81
N GLY A 232 49.29 -15.62 51.30
CA GLY A 232 50.26 -14.86 50.55
C GLY A 232 51.42 -15.69 50.01
N ALA A 233 51.88 -15.25 48.85
CA ALA A 233 53.22 -15.37 48.32
C ALA A 233 53.47 -14.01 47.64
N SER A 234 54.09 -13.02 48.31
CA SER A 234 55.54 -12.83 48.39
C SER A 234 56.31 -13.70 47.40
N PHE A 235 56.76 -13.12 46.28
CA PHE A 235 58.18 -12.91 45.97
C PHE A 235 58.36 -12.39 44.53
N ASP A 236 59.23 -11.37 44.42
CA ASP A 236 60.07 -10.92 43.30
C ASP A 236 59.42 -10.51 41.96
N SER A 237 59.49 -9.24 41.50
CA SER A 237 60.66 -8.35 41.32
C SER A 237 61.80 -8.97 40.49
N ILE A 238 61.59 -9.12 39.18
CA ILE A 238 62.67 -9.16 38.18
C ILE A 238 62.18 -8.33 36.96
N HIS A 239 62.66 -7.10 36.78
CA HIS A 239 63.85 -6.69 36.02
C HIS A 239 63.69 -6.78 34.48
N LEU A 240 63.37 -5.63 33.87
CA LEU A 240 64.13 -4.92 32.81
C LEU A 240 64.79 -5.72 31.66
N THR A 241 64.31 -5.47 30.43
CA THR A 241 65.03 -5.38 29.13
C THR A 241 63.98 -4.98 28.08
N MET A 242 63.91 -3.78 27.51
CA MET A 242 64.85 -3.05 26.63
C MET A 242 65.46 -3.94 25.54
N ASP A 243 64.94 -3.79 24.31
CA ASP A 243 65.64 -3.77 23.01
C ASP A 243 64.57 -3.56 21.90
N THR A 244 64.49 -2.41 21.20
CA THR A 244 65.17 -1.95 19.95
C THR A 244 64.93 -2.75 18.66
N ALA A 245 64.71 -1.97 17.58
CA ALA A 245 64.81 -2.27 16.12
C ALA A 245 63.65 -3.08 15.50
N ASP A 246 63.04 -2.74 14.37
CA ASP A 246 63.30 -1.79 13.26
C ASP A 246 61.97 -1.23 12.70
#